data_AF-L9WVX1-F1
#
_entry.id   AF-L9WVX1-F1
#
_cell.length_a   1.000
_cell.length_b   1.000
_cell.length_c   1.000
_cell.angle_alpha   90.00
_cell.angle_beta   90.00
_cell.angle_gamma   90.00
#
_symmetry.space_group_name_H-M   'P 1'
#
loop_
_entity.id
_entity.type
_entity.pdbx_description
1 polymer ?
#
loop_
_entity_poly.entity_id
_entity_poly.type
_entity_poly.pdbx_seq_one_letter_code
_entity_poly.pdbx_strand_id
1 'polypeptide(L)'
;ESPIVADPLRLYDFCPITDGSAALLLCPESVAEEYADEYVVISGIDGATDTHVVHEREDPTVMGGVVESGEGAYEMSGYGPDDVDVAELHDMFTILEFLQMEGLGFAEQGEAWKLVEDGYTERDGELPINTSGGL
;
A
#
# COMPACT_ATOMS: atom_id res chain seq x y z
N GLU A 1 -26.12 -4.75 -4.24
CA GLU A 1 -25.71 -5.90 -3.42
C GLU A 1 -25.06 -6.95 -4.29
N SER A 2 -23.85 -7.40 -3.93
CA SER A 2 -23.11 -8.45 -4.64
C SER A 2 -23.11 -9.76 -3.81
N PRO A 3 -22.84 -10.93 -4.42
CA PRO A 3 -22.84 -12.23 -3.72
C PRO A 3 -21.78 -12.30 -2.61
N ILE A 4 -22.07 -13.03 -1.52
CA ILE A 4 -21.08 -13.35 -0.48
C ILE A 4 -20.09 -14.38 -1.03
N VAL A 5 -18.79 -14.14 -0.82
CA VAL A 5 -17.70 -15.07 -1.20
C VAL A 5 -17.16 -15.76 0.05
N ALA A 6 -16.81 -14.98 1.08
CA ALA A 6 -16.35 -15.47 2.37
C ALA A 6 -16.79 -14.47 3.44
N ASP A 7 -17.84 -14.83 4.20
CA ASP A 7 -18.47 -13.93 5.18
C ASP A 7 -17.41 -13.26 6.09
N PRO A 8 -17.40 -11.92 6.22
CA PRO A 8 -18.40 -10.96 5.72
C PRO A 8 -18.17 -10.42 4.28
N LEU A 9 -17.07 -10.80 3.62
CA LEU A 9 -16.65 -10.26 2.32
C LEU A 9 -17.49 -10.78 1.15
N ARG A 10 -17.80 -9.86 0.24
CA ARG A 10 -18.64 -10.06 -0.96
C ARG A 10 -17.82 -9.88 -2.22
N LEU A 11 -18.38 -10.24 -3.38
CA LEU A 11 -17.68 -10.25 -4.67
C LEU A 11 -16.94 -8.95 -5.02
N TYR A 12 -17.42 -7.79 -4.58
CA TYR A 12 -16.78 -6.49 -4.87
C TYR A 12 -15.77 -6.05 -3.81
N ASP A 13 -15.53 -6.88 -2.80
CA ASP A 13 -14.42 -6.74 -1.86
C ASP A 13 -13.14 -7.43 -2.36
N PHE A 14 -13.15 -8.03 -3.56
CA PHE A 14 -12.06 -8.84 -4.12
C PHE A 14 -11.62 -8.25 -5.46
N CYS A 15 -10.31 -8.18 -5.68
CA CYS A 15 -9.77 -7.92 -7.00
C CYS A 15 -10.16 -9.05 -7.98
N PRO A 16 -10.38 -8.76 -9.28
CA PRO A 16 -10.65 -9.79 -10.28
C PRO A 16 -9.40 -10.60 -10.64
N ILE A 17 -9.61 -11.73 -11.32
CA ILE A 17 -8.50 -12.45 -11.97
C ILE A 17 -8.17 -11.72 -13.27
N THR A 18 -6.91 -11.32 -13.43
CA THR A 18 -6.46 -10.47 -14.54
C THR A 18 -5.21 -11.04 -15.21
N ASP A 19 -5.16 -10.97 -16.55
CA ASP A 19 -3.95 -11.20 -17.34
C ASP A 19 -3.31 -9.84 -17.69
N GLY A 20 -2.00 -9.69 -17.49
CA GLY A 20 -1.30 -8.43 -17.76
C GLY A 20 0.23 -8.50 -17.59
N SER A 21 0.91 -7.41 -17.92
CA SER A 21 2.35 -7.25 -17.72
C SER A 21 2.72 -5.78 -17.49
N ALA A 22 3.67 -5.54 -16.58
CA ALA A 22 4.31 -4.24 -16.37
C ALA A 22 5.84 -4.39 -16.40
N ALA A 23 6.56 -3.33 -16.74
CA ALA A 23 8.02 -3.32 -16.76
C ALA A 23 8.58 -1.94 -16.39
N LEU A 24 9.72 -1.94 -15.70
CA LEU A 24 10.48 -0.74 -15.34
C LEU A 24 11.91 -0.86 -15.87
N LEU A 25 12.49 0.28 -16.28
CA LEU A 25 13.91 0.40 -16.59
C LEU A 25 14.59 1.11 -15.43
N LEU A 26 15.55 0.44 -14.78
CA LEU A 26 16.29 0.99 -13.64
C LEU A 26 17.73 1.28 -14.04
N CYS A 27 18.23 2.45 -13.63
CA CYS A 27 19.63 2.84 -13.76
C CYS A 27 20.05 3.67 -12.54
N PRO A 28 21.37 3.82 -12.28
CA PRO A 28 21.84 4.83 -11.34
C PRO A 28 21.36 6.22 -11.73
N GLU A 29 20.98 7.04 -10.75
CA GLU A 29 20.52 8.42 -10.97
C GLU A 29 21.54 9.23 -11.79
N SER A 30 22.84 9.01 -11.55
CA SER A 30 23.95 9.71 -12.22
C SER A 30 23.97 9.58 -13.74
N VAL A 31 23.24 8.62 -14.32
CA VAL A 31 23.12 8.41 -15.77
C VAL A 31 21.68 8.51 -16.27
N ALA A 32 20.71 8.83 -15.41
CA ALA A 32 19.29 8.85 -15.77
C ALA A 32 18.98 9.84 -16.89
N GLU A 33 19.63 11.01 -16.88
CA GLU A 33 19.52 12.05 -17.92
C GLU A 33 19.99 11.58 -19.32
N GLU A 34 20.78 10.49 -19.41
CA GLU A 34 21.13 9.88 -20.70
C GLU A 34 19.96 9.11 -21.33
N TYR A 35 18.99 8.69 -20.52
CA TYR A 35 17.87 7.83 -20.93
C TYR A 35 16.51 8.54 -20.94
N ALA A 36 16.31 9.58 -20.12
CA ALA A 36 15.04 10.31 -20.04
C ALA A 36 15.23 11.77 -19.57
N ASP A 37 14.40 12.69 -20.09
CA ASP A 37 14.35 14.09 -19.64
C ASP A 37 13.68 14.24 -18.25
N GLU A 38 12.76 13.34 -17.92
CA GLU A 38 12.07 13.26 -16.63
C GLU A 38 12.17 11.82 -16.09
N TYR A 39 12.51 11.67 -14.81
CA TYR A 39 12.66 10.37 -14.16
C TYR A 39 12.23 10.42 -12.69
N VAL A 40 11.98 9.25 -12.10
CA VAL A 40 11.64 9.10 -10.68
C VAL A 40 12.82 8.44 -9.97
N VAL A 41 13.15 8.94 -8.78
CA VAL A 41 14.20 8.39 -7.93
C VAL A 41 13.58 7.46 -6.89
N ILE A 42 14.18 6.29 -6.69
CA ILE A 42 13.81 5.38 -5.61
C ILE A 42 14.57 5.85 -4.36
N SER A 43 13.90 6.60 -3.49
CA SER A 43 14.50 7.18 -2.28
C SER A 43 14.73 6.13 -1.18
N GLY A 44 13.89 5.10 -1.11
CA GLY A 44 14.00 4.01 -0.14
C GLY A 44 13.31 2.75 -0.62
N ILE A 45 13.86 1.60 -0.22
CA ILE A 45 13.28 0.29 -0.49
C ILE A 45 13.67 -0.66 0.65
N ASP A 46 12.70 -1.39 1.17
CA ASP A 46 12.91 -2.43 2.15
C ASP A 46 11.98 -3.61 1.87
N GLY A 47 12.25 -4.76 2.47
CA GLY A 47 11.42 -5.95 2.41
C GLY A 47 11.57 -6.76 3.68
N ALA A 48 10.43 -7.10 4.27
CA ALA A 48 10.34 -7.89 5.49
C ALA A 48 9.46 -9.13 5.28
N THR A 49 9.52 -10.05 6.25
CA THR A 49 8.71 -11.28 6.25
C THR A 49 7.98 -11.42 7.57
N ASP A 50 6.75 -11.91 7.51
CA ASP A 50 5.94 -12.19 8.68
C ASP A 50 5.57 -13.69 8.75
N THR A 51 5.03 -14.11 9.89
CA THR A 51 4.44 -15.43 10.08
C THR A 51 3.40 -15.69 8.99
N HIS A 52 3.67 -16.71 8.18
CA HIS A 52 2.86 -17.05 7.02
C HIS A 52 1.44 -17.48 7.40
N VAL A 53 1.31 -18.20 8.52
CA VAL A 53 0.07 -18.78 8.97
C VAL A 53 -0.69 -17.75 9.82
N VAL A 54 -1.81 -17.23 9.31
CA VAL A 54 -2.56 -16.12 9.93
C VAL A 54 -2.95 -16.40 11.39
N HIS A 55 -3.37 -17.62 11.72
CA HIS A 55 -3.80 -17.97 13.08
C HIS A 55 -2.65 -18.15 14.08
N GLU A 56 -1.40 -18.14 13.62
CA GLU A 56 -0.20 -18.16 14.47
C GLU A 56 0.35 -16.75 14.72
N ARG A 57 -0.22 -15.72 14.09
CA ARG A 57 0.14 -14.32 14.36
C ARG A 57 -0.37 -13.90 15.73
N GLU A 58 0.39 -13.05 16.40
CA GLU A 58 -0.01 -12.46 17.68
C GLU A 58 -1.29 -11.63 17.54
N ASP A 59 -1.33 -10.79 16.51
CA ASP A 59 -2.52 -10.06 16.08
C ASP A 59 -2.71 -10.26 14.55
N PRO A 60 -3.78 -10.93 14.11
CA PRO A 60 -4.05 -11.13 12.68
C PRO A 60 -4.47 -9.84 11.96
N THR A 61 -4.75 -8.75 12.69
CA THR A 61 -5.06 -7.43 12.14
C THR A 61 -3.82 -6.55 11.94
N VAL A 62 -2.66 -6.97 12.44
CA VAL A 62 -1.39 -6.28 12.18
C VAL A 62 -0.63 -7.03 11.09
N MET A 63 -0.27 -6.32 10.03
CA MET A 63 0.58 -6.86 8.96
C MET A 63 2.05 -6.55 9.28
N GLY A 64 2.69 -7.39 10.12
CA GLY A 64 4.04 -7.13 10.63
C GLY A 64 5.08 -6.92 9.54
N GLY A 65 4.96 -7.66 8.43
CA GLY A 65 5.81 -7.46 7.26
C GLY A 65 5.64 -6.09 6.59
N VAL A 66 4.42 -5.54 6.58
CA VAL A 66 4.17 -4.18 6.07
C VAL A 66 4.78 -3.15 7.00
N VAL A 67 4.56 -3.29 8.32
CA VAL A 67 5.14 -2.40 9.34
C VAL A 67 6.65 -2.33 9.22
N GLU A 68 7.33 -3.48 9.29
CA GLU A 68 8.79 -3.54 9.26
C GLU A 68 9.36 -3.01 7.93
N SER A 69 8.75 -3.39 6.80
CA SER A 69 9.19 -2.88 5.48
C SER A 69 8.92 -1.39 5.29
N GLY A 70 7.84 -0.86 5.87
CA GLY A 70 7.51 0.57 5.84
C GLY A 70 8.53 1.37 6.64
N GLU A 71 8.80 0.94 7.88
CA GLU A 71 9.82 1.54 8.74
C GLU A 71 11.21 1.56 8.08
N GLY A 72 11.62 0.44 7.47
CA GLY A 72 12.91 0.36 6.77
C GLY A 72 12.98 1.26 5.53
N ALA A 73 11.89 1.36 4.76
CA ALA A 73 11.81 2.25 3.60
C ALA A 73 11.85 3.74 4.01
N TYR A 74 11.15 4.10 5.09
CA TYR A 74 11.22 5.44 5.68
C TYR A 74 12.62 5.76 6.21
N GLU A 75 13.26 4.84 6.94
CA GLU A 75 14.64 5.03 7.42
C GLU A 75 15.63 5.23 6.26
N MET A 76 15.54 4.39 5.22
CA MET A 76 16.43 4.48 4.06
C MET A 76 16.25 5.80 3.30
N SER A 77 15.01 6.26 3.18
CA SER A 77 14.68 7.47 2.41
C SER A 77 14.83 8.77 3.20
N GLY A 78 14.83 8.70 4.53
CA GLY A 78 14.83 9.87 5.41
C GLY A 78 13.49 10.62 5.47
N TYR A 79 12.42 10.01 4.96
CA TYR A 79 11.04 10.51 5.00
C TYR A 79 10.20 9.78 6.04
N GLY A 80 9.03 10.30 6.35
CA GLY A 80 8.00 9.66 7.15
C GLY A 80 6.64 9.58 6.43
N PRO A 81 5.61 9.04 7.10
CA PRO A 81 4.27 8.92 6.53
C PRO A 81 3.65 10.27 6.13
N ASP A 82 3.95 11.34 6.88
CA ASP A 82 3.48 12.71 6.60
C ASP A 82 4.13 13.35 5.35
N ASP A 83 5.21 12.76 4.82
CA ASP A 83 5.89 13.23 3.62
C ASP A 83 5.35 12.55 2.33
N VAL A 84 4.38 11.63 2.46
CA VAL A 84 3.83 10.89 1.32
C VAL A 84 2.69 11.68 0.68
N ASP A 85 2.86 12.03 -0.60
CA ASP A 85 1.83 12.77 -1.37
C ASP A 85 0.78 11.85 -2.02
N VAL A 86 1.10 10.58 -2.25
CA VAL A 86 0.23 9.57 -2.88
C VAL A 86 0.71 8.18 -2.51
N ALA A 87 -0.22 7.24 -2.29
CA ALA A 87 0.12 5.84 -1.99
C ALA A 87 -0.59 4.86 -2.96
N GLU A 88 0.14 3.83 -3.37
CA GLU A 88 -0.43 2.66 -4.05
C GLU A 88 -0.21 1.45 -3.12
N LEU A 89 -1.31 0.88 -2.64
CA LEU A 89 -1.34 -0.20 -1.65
C LEU A 89 -1.82 -1.50 -2.32
N HIS A 90 -1.49 -2.64 -1.72
CA HIS A 90 -1.84 -3.95 -2.25
C HIS A 90 -3.21 -4.41 -1.74
N ASP A 91 -4.29 -3.84 -2.28
CA ASP A 91 -5.69 -3.98 -1.86
C ASP A 91 -6.42 -5.19 -2.47
N MET A 92 -5.78 -6.37 -2.51
CA MET A 92 -6.39 -7.63 -3.02
C MET A 92 -7.77 -7.92 -2.39
N PHE A 93 -7.94 -7.53 -1.11
CA PHE A 93 -9.24 -7.42 -0.47
C PHE A 93 -9.38 -6.05 0.17
N THR A 94 -10.60 -5.51 0.22
CA THR A 94 -10.87 -4.16 0.77
C THR A 94 -10.31 -3.95 2.18
N ILE A 95 -10.41 -4.97 3.06
CA ILE A 95 -9.86 -4.92 4.43
C ILE A 95 -8.34 -4.69 4.46
N LEU A 96 -7.59 -5.17 3.45
CA LEU A 96 -6.13 -5.08 3.44
C LEU A 96 -5.65 -3.64 3.24
N GLU A 97 -6.42 -2.80 2.56
CA GLU A 97 -6.08 -1.37 2.41
C GLU A 97 -6.00 -0.72 3.80
N PHE A 98 -6.99 -0.98 4.67
CA PHE A 98 -7.01 -0.45 6.03
C PHE A 98 -5.80 -0.93 6.86
N LEU A 99 -5.50 -2.23 6.84
CA LEU A 99 -4.37 -2.76 7.61
C LEU A 99 -3.02 -2.23 7.11
N GLN A 100 -2.91 -1.94 5.82
CA GLN A 100 -1.71 -1.33 5.23
C GLN A 100 -1.60 0.15 5.59
N MET A 101 -2.69 0.90 5.57
CA MET A 101 -2.71 2.30 6.03
C MET A 101 -2.23 2.40 7.48
N GLU A 102 -2.71 1.51 8.34
CA GLU A 102 -2.31 1.44 9.75
C GLU A 102 -0.85 1.02 9.90
N GLY A 103 -0.43 -0.01 9.16
CA GLY A 103 0.94 -0.52 9.21
C GLY A 103 1.99 0.45 8.67
N LEU A 104 1.62 1.31 7.71
CA LEU A 104 2.49 2.35 7.15
C LEU A 104 2.43 3.67 7.93
N GLY A 105 1.58 3.77 8.96
CA GLY A 105 1.47 4.95 9.79
C GLY A 105 0.64 6.09 9.19
N PHE A 106 -0.17 5.83 8.15
CA PHE A 106 -1.15 6.79 7.62
C PHE A 106 -2.39 6.91 8.52
N ALA A 107 -2.65 5.90 9.35
CA ALA A 107 -3.76 5.88 10.29
C ALA A 107 -3.34 5.22 11.61
N GLU A 108 -4.04 5.55 12.69
CA GLU A 108 -3.93 4.77 13.94
C GLU A 108 -4.57 3.38 13.76
N GLN A 109 -4.05 2.37 14.48
CA GLN A 109 -4.57 1.00 14.44
C GLN A 109 -6.09 0.96 14.74
N GLY A 110 -6.86 0.36 13.83
CA GLY A 110 -8.32 0.26 13.90
C GLY A 110 -9.09 1.51 13.44
N GLU A 111 -8.42 2.53 12.91
CA GLU A 111 -9.00 3.84 12.62
C GLU A 111 -8.93 4.22 11.13
N ALA A 112 -8.25 3.44 10.27
CA ALA A 112 -8.10 3.74 8.85
C ALA A 112 -9.44 3.91 8.10
N TRP A 113 -10.46 3.13 8.46
CA TRP A 113 -11.79 3.22 7.86
C TRP A 113 -12.41 4.62 8.01
N LYS A 114 -12.07 5.38 9.06
CA LYS A 114 -12.59 6.73 9.28
C LYS A 114 -12.03 7.70 8.25
N LEU A 115 -10.73 7.57 7.93
CA LEU A 115 -10.10 8.39 6.89
C LEU A 115 -10.73 8.14 5.53
N VAL A 116 -11.05 6.89 5.22
CA VAL A 116 -11.76 6.55 3.98
C VAL A 116 -13.19 7.11 3.98
N GLU A 117 -13.94 6.97 5.07
CA GLU A 117 -15.30 7.54 5.17
C GLU A 117 -15.33 9.08 5.11
N ASP A 118 -14.30 9.75 5.64
CA ASP A 118 -14.18 11.21 5.63
C ASP A 118 -13.65 11.76 4.30
N GLY A 119 -13.34 10.88 3.34
CA GLY A 119 -12.83 11.24 2.01
C GLY A 119 -11.36 11.66 1.99
N TYR A 120 -10.61 11.41 3.07
CA TYR A 120 -9.19 11.73 3.19
C TYR A 120 -8.35 11.04 2.11
N THR A 121 -8.76 9.82 1.74
CA THR A 121 -8.07 8.97 0.76
C THR A 121 -8.61 9.07 -0.67
N GLU A 122 -9.62 9.93 -0.90
CA GLU A 122 -10.16 10.14 -2.24
C GLU A 122 -9.09 10.73 -3.18
N ARG A 123 -9.35 10.65 -4.49
CA ARG A 123 -8.44 11.16 -5.53
C ARG A 123 -8.03 12.62 -5.34
N ASP A 124 -8.93 13.45 -4.81
CA ASP A 124 -8.70 14.86 -4.53
C ASP A 124 -8.58 15.14 -3.01
N GLY A 125 -8.38 14.08 -2.21
CA GLY A 125 -8.18 14.13 -0.76
C GLY A 125 -6.75 14.54 -0.37
N GLU A 126 -6.47 14.54 0.95
CA GLU A 126 -5.17 14.93 1.50
C GLU A 126 -4.09 13.87 1.21
N LEU A 127 -4.43 12.58 1.24
CA LEU A 127 -3.54 11.47 0.84
C LEU A 127 -4.28 10.56 -0.14
N PRO A 128 -4.26 10.85 -1.46
CA PRO A 128 -4.87 9.97 -2.45
C PRO A 128 -4.26 8.56 -2.40
N ILE A 129 -5.10 7.55 -2.22
CA ILE A 129 -4.70 6.13 -2.21
C ILE A 129 -5.30 5.43 -3.43
N ASN A 130 -4.49 4.58 -4.10
CA ASN A 130 -4.93 3.73 -5.21
C ASN A 130 -5.62 4.51 -6.34
N THR A 131 -5.03 5.64 -6.73
CA THR A 131 -5.56 6.49 -7.81
C THR A 131 -5.60 5.77 -9.18
N SER A 132 -4.84 4.69 -9.32
CA SER A 132 -4.88 3.74 -10.44
C SER A 132 -6.20 2.95 -10.54
N GLY A 133 -6.92 2.83 -9.42
CA GLY A 133 -8.06 1.94 -9.22
C GLY A 133 -7.77 0.72 -8.35
N GLY A 134 -6.53 0.54 -7.88
CA GLY A 134 -6.14 -0.62 -7.06
C GLY A 134 -5.93 -1.89 -7.89
N LEU A 135 -5.93 -3.04 -7.22
CA LEU A 135 -5.72 -4.38 -7.81
C LEU A 135 -6.91 -4.94 -8.61
#